data_AF-A0A933SSB9-F1
#
_entry.id   AF-A0A933SSB9-F1
#
_cell.length_a   1.000
_cell.length_b   1.000
_cell.length_c   1.000
_cell.angle_alpha   90.00
_cell.angle_beta   90.00
_cell.angle_gamma   90.00
#
_symmetry.space_group_name_H-M   'P 1'
#
loop_
_entity.id
_entity.type
_entity.pdbx_description
1 polymer ?
#
loop_
_entity_poly.entity_id
_entity_poly.type
_entity_poly.pdbx_seq_one_letter_code
_entity_poly.pdbx_strand_id
1 'polypeptide(L)'
;MSFKMRSVFFSFLFLAVSAFLFSLGEMNAWAKDNDAVKKCGGCHKQYLEDWAPTKHGKIFTNSPQNALQARACEACHGDGADHIADAKKAADEAGGKVDLGLIRSLTKKSKLSAKEKDDVCLQCHRKEARNFLWMGSKHEASGLTVNLFYHISHAIKGAGVFCHAQVIEDQPGATV
;
A
#
# COMPACT_ATOMS: atom_id res chain seq x y z
N MET A 1 15.31 -55.15 -28.81
CA MET A 1 15.25 -53.79 -29.38
C MET A 1 14.33 -52.92 -28.50
N SER A 2 14.74 -52.64 -27.26
CA SER A 2 13.83 -52.09 -26.22
C SER A 2 14.49 -51.11 -25.23
N PHE A 3 15.81 -50.92 -25.31
CA PHE A 3 16.54 -50.06 -24.37
C PHE A 3 16.59 -48.58 -24.81
N LYS A 4 16.59 -48.33 -26.13
CA LYS A 4 16.76 -46.98 -26.70
C LYS A 4 15.50 -46.09 -26.58
N MET A 5 14.31 -46.70 -26.51
CA MET A 5 13.03 -46.00 -26.47
C MET A 5 12.67 -45.45 -25.08
N ARG A 6 13.13 -46.12 -24.01
CA ARG A 6 12.98 -45.63 -22.63
C ARG A 6 13.79 -44.36 -22.38
N SER A 7 15.00 -44.27 -22.93
CA SER A 7 15.88 -43.12 -22.74
C SER A 7 15.30 -41.82 -23.30
N VAL A 8 14.60 -41.87 -24.44
CA VAL A 8 14.03 -40.68 -25.08
C VAL A 8 12.83 -40.14 -24.28
N PHE A 9 11.99 -41.04 -23.74
CA PHE A 9 10.87 -40.64 -22.88
C PHE A 9 11.31 -39.98 -21.56
N PHE A 10 12.37 -40.47 -20.93
CA PHE A 10 12.91 -39.84 -19.72
C PHE A 10 13.52 -38.46 -19.99
N SER A 11 14.15 -38.24 -21.14
CA SER A 11 14.70 -36.93 -21.51
C SER A 11 13.62 -35.87 -21.77
N PHE A 12 12.51 -36.23 -22.41
CA PHE A 12 11.39 -35.30 -22.62
C PHE A 12 10.66 -34.95 -21.32
N LEU A 13 10.49 -35.91 -20.41
CA LEU A 13 9.90 -35.65 -19.09
C LEU A 13 10.79 -34.74 -18.25
N PHE A 14 12.12 -34.93 -18.30
CA PHE A 14 13.07 -34.08 -17.59
C PHE A 14 13.05 -32.62 -18.11
N LEU A 15 12.99 -32.42 -19.43
CA LEU A 15 12.88 -31.08 -20.04
C LEU A 15 11.55 -30.39 -19.68
N ALA A 16 10.43 -31.12 -19.67
CA ALA A 16 9.13 -30.56 -19.31
C ALA A 16 9.07 -30.16 -17.82
N VAL A 17 9.62 -30.98 -16.92
CA VAL A 17 9.71 -30.66 -15.49
C VAL A 17 10.65 -29.47 -15.24
N SER A 18 11.77 -29.40 -15.97
CA SER A 18 12.72 -28.28 -15.87
C SER A 18 12.09 -26.95 -16.31
N ALA A 19 11.33 -26.96 -17.42
CA ALA A 19 10.60 -25.78 -17.90
C ALA A 19 9.50 -25.35 -16.91
N PHE A 20 8.79 -26.31 -16.30
CA PHE A 20 7.75 -26.01 -15.29
C PHE A 20 8.35 -25.42 -14.00
N LEU A 21 9.50 -25.93 -13.54
CA LEU A 21 10.20 -25.39 -12.38
C LEU A 21 10.79 -23.99 -12.65
N PHE A 22 11.23 -23.72 -13.89
CA PHE A 22 11.71 -22.39 -14.27
C PHE A 22 10.58 -21.34 -14.22
N SER A 23 9.37 -21.65 -14.72
CA SER A 23 8.21 -20.75 -14.61
C SER A 23 7.74 -20.49 -13.18
N LEU A 24 7.90 -21.44 -12.24
CA LEU A 24 7.61 -21.21 -10.82
C LEU A 24 8.64 -20.30 -10.14
N GLY A 25 9.88 -20.24 -10.65
CA GLY A 25 10.94 -19.37 -10.15
C GLY A 25 10.69 -17.90 -10.45
N GLU A 26 10.18 -17.58 -11.65
CA GLU A 26 9.92 -16.20 -12.08
C GLU A 26 8.79 -15.52 -11.28
N MET A 27 7.78 -16.27 -10.82
CA MET A 27 6.68 -15.72 -10.01
C MET A 27 7.11 -15.29 -8.59
N ASN A 28 8.23 -15.81 -8.08
CA ASN A 28 8.74 -15.51 -6.73
C ASN A 28 9.79 -14.39 -6.70
N ALA A 29 10.25 -13.92 -7.87
CA ALA A 29 11.26 -12.86 -7.95
C ALA A 29 10.71 -11.47 -7.60
N TRP A 30 9.39 -11.26 -7.71
CA TRP A 30 8.77 -9.96 -7.46
C TRP A 30 8.79 -9.54 -5.97
N ALA A 31 8.78 -10.51 -5.05
CA ALA A 31 8.68 -10.25 -3.61
C ALA A 31 10.00 -9.77 -2.95
N LYS A 32 11.17 -10.03 -3.57
CA LYS A 32 12.48 -9.74 -2.96
C LYS A 32 13.08 -8.38 -3.35
N ASP A 33 12.63 -7.80 -4.46
CA ASP A 33 13.14 -6.53 -4.99
C ASP A 33 12.01 -5.51 -5.22
N ASN A 34 11.17 -5.28 -4.20
CA ASN A 34 10.24 -4.16 -4.26
C ASN A 34 11.00 -2.84 -4.10
N ASP A 35 11.46 -2.29 -5.23
CA ASP A 35 12.21 -1.04 -5.30
C ASP A 35 11.47 0.12 -4.66
N ALA A 36 10.13 0.14 -4.68
CA ALA A 36 9.34 1.19 -4.03
C ALA A 36 9.50 1.15 -2.51
N VAL A 37 9.51 -0.05 -1.91
CA VAL A 37 9.77 -0.22 -0.47
C VAL A 37 11.19 0.22 -0.10
N LYS A 38 12.18 -0.14 -0.91
CA LYS A 38 13.59 0.25 -0.66
C LYS A 38 13.77 1.77 -0.78
N LYS A 39 13.17 2.40 -1.80
CA LYS A 39 13.23 3.86 -2.03
C LYS A 39 12.69 4.64 -0.83
N CYS A 40 11.50 4.29 -0.37
CA CYS A 40 10.87 4.99 0.76
C CYS A 40 11.51 4.63 2.10
N GLY A 41 11.84 3.35 2.31
CA GLY A 41 12.43 2.84 3.56
C GLY A 41 13.82 3.37 3.86
N GLY A 42 14.56 3.87 2.85
CA GLY A 42 15.86 4.52 3.05
C GLY A 42 15.80 5.74 3.98
N CYS A 43 14.75 6.54 3.89
CA CYS A 43 14.50 7.69 4.78
C CYS A 43 13.47 7.37 5.88
N HIS A 44 12.49 6.51 5.59
CA HIS A 44 11.34 6.24 6.46
C HIS A 44 11.35 4.83 7.06
N LYS A 45 12.47 4.44 7.67
CA LYS A 45 12.66 3.09 8.23
C LYS A 45 11.57 2.70 9.25
N GLN A 46 11.23 3.59 10.18
CA GLN A 46 10.22 3.29 11.21
C GLN A 46 8.83 3.03 10.60
N TYR A 47 8.42 3.82 9.59
CA TYR A 47 7.14 3.61 8.93
C TYR A 47 7.09 2.27 8.19
N LEU A 48 8.21 1.85 7.60
CA LEU A 48 8.32 0.53 6.99
C LEU A 48 8.20 -0.60 8.02
N GLU A 49 8.89 -0.49 9.16
CA GLU A 49 8.83 -1.49 10.24
C GLU A 49 7.43 -1.63 10.83
N ASP A 50 6.71 -0.52 10.99
CA ASP A 50 5.35 -0.51 11.52
C ASP A 50 4.31 -0.99 10.48
N TRP A 51 4.55 -0.74 9.18
CA TRP A 51 3.61 -1.09 8.11
C TRP A 51 3.78 -2.52 7.60
N ALA A 52 5.02 -3.01 7.45
CA ALA A 52 5.35 -4.34 6.92
C ALA A 52 4.54 -5.50 7.56
N PRO A 53 4.28 -5.54 8.89
CA PRO A 53 3.51 -6.64 9.49
C PRO A 53 2.00 -6.58 9.23
N THR A 54 1.46 -5.46 8.73
CA THR A 54 0.03 -5.31 8.43
C THR A 54 -0.41 -6.21 7.27
N LYS A 55 -1.72 -6.38 7.07
CA LYS A 55 -2.24 -7.14 5.92
C LYS A 55 -1.82 -6.51 4.59
N HIS A 56 -1.91 -5.18 4.46
CA HIS A 56 -1.46 -4.49 3.26
C HIS A 56 0.05 -4.59 3.07
N GLY A 57 0.83 -4.43 4.15
CA GLY A 57 2.28 -4.68 4.13
C GLY A 57 2.63 -6.03 3.51
N LYS A 58 2.10 -7.11 4.10
CA LYS A 58 2.35 -8.48 3.63
C LYS A 58 1.90 -8.72 2.19
N ILE A 59 0.73 -8.24 1.78
CA ILE A 59 0.23 -8.43 0.42
C ILE A 59 1.10 -7.64 -0.57
N PHE A 60 1.34 -6.36 -0.29
CA PHE A 60 2.01 -5.48 -1.23
C PHE A 60 3.50 -5.79 -1.36
N THR A 61 4.16 -6.36 -0.35
CA THR A 61 5.55 -6.79 -0.46
C THR A 61 5.71 -8.21 -0.99
N ASN A 62 4.81 -9.14 -0.64
CA ASN A 62 5.06 -10.56 -0.89
C ASN A 62 4.20 -11.16 -2.00
N SER A 63 3.00 -10.63 -2.24
CA SER A 63 2.04 -11.22 -3.17
C SER A 63 1.03 -10.17 -3.66
N PRO A 64 1.45 -9.23 -4.51
CA PRO A 64 0.58 -8.20 -5.03
C PRO A 64 -0.38 -8.88 -6.01
N GLN A 65 -1.62 -8.46 -5.98
CA GLN A 65 -2.66 -9.03 -6.85
C GLN A 65 -2.82 -8.21 -8.13
N ASN A 66 -2.21 -7.02 -8.22
CA ASN A 66 -2.25 -6.16 -9.40
C ASN A 66 -1.10 -5.13 -9.40
N ALA A 67 -0.97 -4.40 -10.52
CA ALA A 67 0.06 -3.39 -10.73
C ALA A 67 -0.02 -2.19 -9.77
N LEU A 68 -1.18 -1.90 -9.18
CA LEU A 68 -1.31 -0.82 -8.18
C LEU A 68 -0.73 -1.27 -6.85
N GLN A 69 -1.12 -2.45 -6.36
CA GLN A 69 -0.56 -3.06 -5.14
C GLN A 69 0.95 -3.26 -5.25
N ALA A 70 1.42 -3.52 -6.47
CA ALA A 70 2.83 -3.65 -6.78
C ALA A 70 3.66 -2.40 -6.42
N ARG A 71 3.05 -1.21 -6.40
CA ARG A 71 3.72 0.05 -6.07
C ARG A 71 3.92 0.28 -4.56
N ALA A 72 3.50 -0.67 -3.72
CA ALA A 72 3.66 -0.61 -2.27
C ALA A 72 3.20 0.71 -1.64
N CYS A 73 4.12 1.54 -1.15
CA CYS A 73 3.83 2.83 -0.51
C CYS A 73 2.99 3.74 -1.43
N GLU A 74 3.34 3.79 -2.71
CA GLU A 74 2.73 4.69 -3.70
C GLU A 74 1.30 4.24 -4.10
N ALA A 75 0.92 2.99 -3.80
CA ALA A 75 -0.45 2.51 -4.01
C ALA A 75 -1.47 3.35 -3.24
N CYS A 76 -1.07 3.87 -2.07
CA CYS A 76 -1.86 4.79 -1.26
C CYS A 76 -1.37 6.23 -1.39
N HIS A 77 -0.05 6.43 -1.36
CA HIS A 77 0.57 7.75 -1.25
C HIS A 77 0.75 8.49 -2.59
N GLY A 78 0.47 7.85 -3.73
CA GLY A 78 0.77 8.42 -5.05
C GLY A 78 2.26 8.37 -5.38
N ASP A 79 2.63 8.93 -6.54
CA ASP A 79 4.03 9.03 -6.98
C ASP A 79 4.85 9.88 -5.99
N GLY A 80 5.97 9.34 -5.52
CA GLY A 80 6.85 10.00 -4.54
C GLY A 80 8.03 10.74 -5.16
N ALA A 81 8.18 10.79 -6.48
CA ALA A 81 9.37 11.34 -7.14
C ALA A 81 9.72 12.77 -6.70
N ASP A 82 8.75 13.67 -6.71
CA ASP A 82 8.96 15.07 -6.33
C ASP A 82 9.26 15.21 -4.84
N HIS A 83 8.59 14.42 -3.99
CA HIS A 83 8.86 14.38 -2.56
C HIS A 83 10.30 13.92 -2.26
N ILE A 84 10.81 12.91 -2.98
CA ILE A 84 12.19 12.44 -2.84
C ILE A 84 13.19 13.51 -3.30
N ALA A 85 12.92 14.19 -4.42
CA ALA A 85 13.78 15.24 -4.93
C ALA A 85 13.87 16.41 -3.95
N ASP A 86 12.74 16.85 -3.41
CA ASP A 86 12.67 17.90 -2.40
C ASP A 86 13.33 17.48 -1.09
N ALA A 87 13.11 16.24 -0.63
CA ALA A 87 13.75 15.72 0.57
C ALA A 87 15.29 15.67 0.46
N LYS A 88 15.82 15.32 -0.72
CA LYS A 88 17.27 15.34 -0.97
C LYS A 88 17.82 16.76 -0.92
N LYS A 89 17.15 17.70 -1.60
CA LYS A 89 17.52 19.12 -1.55
C LYS A 89 17.52 19.64 -0.11
N ALA A 90 16.47 19.34 0.65
CA ALA A 90 16.35 19.76 2.04
C ALA A 90 17.43 19.13 2.94
N ALA A 91 17.90 17.91 2.65
CA ALA A 91 18.97 17.27 3.39
C ALA A 91 20.34 17.94 3.16
N ASP A 92 20.57 18.50 1.96
CA ASP A 92 21.78 19.21 1.61
C ASP A 92 21.81 20.65 2.18
N GLU A 93 20.65 21.19 2.56
CA GLU A 93 20.49 22.53 3.13
C GLU A 93 20.46 22.50 4.67
N ALA A 94 21.30 23.31 5.31
CA ALA A 94 21.28 23.45 6.77
C ALA A 94 19.94 24.04 7.23
N GLY A 95 19.06 23.19 7.78
CA GLY A 95 17.71 23.56 8.20
C GLY A 95 16.64 23.45 7.09
N GLY A 96 16.93 22.72 6.00
CA GLY A 96 15.97 22.46 4.93
C GLY A 96 14.68 21.82 5.43
N LYS A 97 13.56 22.19 4.80
CA LYS A 97 12.23 21.66 5.11
C LYS A 97 11.70 20.93 3.90
N VAL A 98 11.13 19.76 4.12
CA VAL A 98 10.47 18.98 3.07
C VAL A 98 9.02 19.42 2.94
N ASP A 99 8.57 19.70 1.72
CA ASP A 99 7.16 19.96 1.44
C ASP A 99 6.37 18.65 1.49
N LEU A 100 5.60 18.49 2.56
CA LEU A 100 4.72 17.34 2.78
C LEU A 100 3.50 17.33 1.85
N GLY A 101 3.27 18.40 1.08
CA GLY A 101 2.25 18.46 0.03
C GLY A 101 2.64 17.71 -1.25
N LEU A 102 3.93 17.38 -1.43
CA LEU A 102 4.44 16.65 -2.60
C LEU A 102 4.16 15.14 -2.56
N ILE A 103 3.61 14.64 -1.46
CA ILE A 103 3.18 13.25 -1.31
C ILE A 103 1.83 13.20 -0.62
N ARG A 104 0.95 12.29 -1.06
CA ARG A 104 -0.40 12.22 -0.48
C ARG A 104 -0.32 11.79 0.98
N SER A 105 -0.92 12.57 1.88
CA SER A 105 -1.16 12.16 3.26
C SER A 105 -2.60 11.66 3.43
N LEU A 106 -2.78 10.54 4.13
CA LEU A 106 -4.11 10.02 4.50
C LEU A 106 -4.46 10.30 5.97
N THR A 107 -3.65 11.11 6.64
CA THR A 107 -3.88 11.51 8.03
C THR A 107 -5.00 12.54 8.14
N LYS A 108 -5.49 12.78 9.36
CA LYS A 108 -6.48 13.84 9.64
C LYS A 108 -5.97 15.23 9.25
N LYS A 109 -4.66 15.47 9.31
CA LYS A 109 -4.02 16.76 8.98
C LYS A 109 -3.81 16.97 7.48
N SER A 110 -4.15 15.99 6.66
CA SER A 110 -4.09 16.11 5.21
C SER A 110 -5.12 17.11 4.70
N LYS A 111 -4.74 17.85 3.66
CA LYS A 111 -5.64 18.75 2.91
C LYS A 111 -6.69 17.99 2.08
N LEU A 112 -6.54 16.67 1.93
CA LEU A 112 -7.54 15.86 1.23
C LEU A 112 -8.87 15.86 1.98
N SER A 113 -9.95 16.02 1.21
CA SER A 113 -11.32 15.76 1.64
C SER A 113 -11.51 14.30 2.05
N ALA A 114 -12.60 14.03 2.78
CA ALA A 114 -12.99 12.67 3.13
C ALA A 114 -13.14 11.78 1.90
N LYS A 115 -13.83 12.30 0.88
CA LYS A 115 -14.05 11.59 -0.37
C LYS A 115 -12.73 11.22 -1.06
N GLU A 116 -11.78 12.14 -1.15
CA GLU A 116 -10.48 11.87 -1.79
C GLU A 116 -9.68 10.80 -1.02
N LYS A 117 -9.79 10.76 0.31
CA LYS A 117 -9.17 9.69 1.12
C LYS A 117 -9.84 8.34 0.86
N ASP A 118 -11.17 8.31 0.76
CA ASP A 118 -11.92 7.08 0.47
C ASP A 118 -11.66 6.56 -0.93
N ASP A 119 -11.57 7.44 -1.92
CA ASP A 119 -11.29 7.06 -3.30
C ASP A 119 -9.99 6.24 -3.38
N VAL A 120 -8.98 6.51 -2.53
CA VAL A 120 -7.76 5.70 -2.45
C VAL A 120 -8.05 4.26 -2.04
N CYS A 121 -8.87 4.06 -1.01
CA CYS A 121 -9.24 2.72 -0.53
C CYS A 121 -10.14 1.99 -1.53
N LEU A 122 -11.05 2.73 -2.17
CA LEU A 122 -12.03 2.21 -3.12
C LEU A 122 -11.42 1.81 -4.47
N GLN A 123 -10.14 2.12 -4.74
CA GLN A 123 -9.43 1.55 -5.89
C GLN A 123 -9.40 0.00 -5.85
N CYS A 124 -9.35 -0.58 -4.65
CA CYS A 124 -9.35 -2.04 -4.46
C CYS A 124 -10.63 -2.53 -3.76
N HIS A 125 -11.18 -1.76 -2.82
CA HIS A 125 -12.27 -2.18 -1.94
C HIS A 125 -13.68 -1.75 -2.41
N ARG A 126 -13.84 -1.38 -3.68
CA ARG A 126 -15.14 -0.90 -4.20
C ARG A 126 -16.25 -1.94 -4.07
N LYS A 127 -15.92 -3.22 -4.28
CA LYS A 127 -16.89 -4.31 -4.22
C LYS A 127 -17.37 -4.51 -2.79
N GLU A 128 -16.45 -4.54 -1.83
CA GLU A 128 -16.73 -4.65 -0.41
C GLU A 128 -17.53 -3.44 0.07
N ALA A 129 -17.12 -2.22 -0.31
CA ALA A 129 -17.84 -1.00 0.01
C ALA A 129 -19.30 -1.03 -0.50
N ARG A 130 -19.54 -1.60 -1.69
CA ARG A 130 -20.90 -1.82 -2.19
C ARG A 130 -21.64 -2.86 -1.36
N ASN A 131 -21.01 -4.00 -1.07
CA ASN A 131 -21.63 -5.10 -0.32
C ASN A 131 -21.98 -4.70 1.12
N PHE A 132 -21.20 -3.82 1.73
CA PHE A 132 -21.42 -3.27 3.07
C PHE A 132 -22.20 -1.95 3.08
N LEU A 133 -22.78 -1.55 1.93
CA LEU A 133 -23.59 -0.33 1.79
C LEU A 133 -22.89 0.95 2.27
N TRP A 134 -21.57 1.05 2.06
CA TRP A 134 -20.80 2.25 2.39
C TRP A 134 -21.28 3.47 1.60
N MET A 135 -21.41 3.28 0.28
CA MET A 135 -21.82 4.33 -0.65
C MET A 135 -23.27 4.71 -0.38
N GLY A 136 -23.52 5.96 -0.01
CA GLY A 136 -24.81 6.49 0.43
C GLY A 136 -25.09 6.29 1.93
N SER A 137 -24.14 5.79 2.70
CA SER A 137 -24.31 5.63 4.15
C SER A 137 -24.27 6.97 4.88
N LYS A 138 -24.81 6.99 6.10
CA LYS A 138 -24.66 8.15 6.99
C LYS A 138 -23.20 8.42 7.36
N HIS A 139 -22.33 7.40 7.36
CA HIS A 139 -20.92 7.57 7.67
C HIS A 139 -20.21 8.36 6.56
N GLU A 140 -20.40 7.93 5.29
CA GLU A 140 -19.88 8.66 4.13
C GLU A 140 -20.46 10.07 4.04
N ALA A 141 -21.78 10.23 4.23
CA ALA A 141 -22.45 11.52 4.20
C ALA A 141 -21.98 12.48 5.31
N SER A 142 -21.50 11.94 6.43
CA SER A 142 -20.92 12.73 7.53
C SER A 142 -19.42 13.00 7.35
N GLY A 143 -18.85 12.65 6.19
CA GLY A 143 -17.44 12.83 5.88
C GLY A 143 -16.51 11.87 6.63
N LEU A 144 -17.03 10.81 7.24
CA LEU A 144 -16.17 9.78 7.83
C LEU A 144 -15.57 8.94 6.71
N THR A 145 -14.30 8.56 6.88
CA THR A 145 -13.55 7.82 5.87
C THR A 145 -13.39 6.35 6.25
N VAL A 146 -13.31 5.47 5.26
CA VAL A 146 -13.17 4.01 5.44
C VAL A 146 -11.91 3.66 6.24
N ASN A 147 -10.84 4.46 6.10
CA ASN A 147 -9.60 4.28 6.85
C ASN A 147 -9.73 4.54 8.38
N LEU A 148 -10.83 5.15 8.87
CA LEU A 148 -11.10 5.28 10.30
C LEU A 148 -11.58 3.96 10.90
N PHE A 149 -12.27 3.13 10.13
CA PHE A 149 -12.88 1.88 10.61
C PHE A 149 -11.95 0.67 10.47
N TYR A 150 -11.04 0.70 9.50
CA TYR A 150 -10.05 -0.33 9.28
C TYR A 150 -8.67 0.24 9.57
N HIS A 151 -8.04 -0.21 10.65
CA HIS A 151 -6.67 0.18 11.02
C HIS A 151 -5.68 -0.27 9.93
N ILE A 152 -5.41 0.62 8.98
CA ILE A 152 -4.52 0.41 7.83
C ILE A 152 -3.16 1.11 8.05
N SER A 153 -3.09 2.03 9.02
CA SER A 153 -1.92 2.85 9.31
C SER A 153 -0.79 2.04 9.96
N HIS A 154 0.46 2.39 9.62
CA HIS A 154 1.64 2.11 10.45
C HIS A 154 1.38 2.65 11.86
N ALA A 155 1.15 1.75 12.81
CA ALA A 155 0.88 2.10 14.20
C ALA A 155 2.20 2.54 14.85
N ILE A 156 2.48 3.83 14.80
CA ILE A 156 3.60 4.42 15.52
C ILE A 156 3.39 4.12 17.00
N LYS A 157 4.22 3.26 17.59
CA LYS A 157 4.23 3.04 19.04
C LYS A 157 4.48 4.39 19.72
N GLY A 158 3.45 4.95 20.36
CA GLY A 158 3.52 6.23 21.08
C GLY A 158 2.55 7.31 20.60
N ALA A 159 1.88 7.15 19.45
CA ALA A 159 0.79 8.04 19.04
C ALA A 159 -0.56 7.42 19.43
N GLY A 160 -1.06 7.77 20.62
CA GLY A 160 -2.47 7.72 21.03
C GLY A 160 -3.33 6.61 20.43
N VAL A 161 -3.34 5.47 21.11
CA VAL A 161 -4.36 4.43 20.99
C VAL A 161 -5.74 5.05 21.29
N PHE A 162 -6.77 4.65 20.52
CA PHE A 162 -8.18 5.11 20.55
C PHE A 162 -8.49 6.45 19.85
N CYS A 163 -8.86 6.39 18.57
CA CYS A 163 -9.82 7.35 18.03
C CYS A 163 -11.22 6.76 18.21
N HIS A 164 -11.83 6.99 19.38
CA HIS A 164 -13.28 7.08 19.44
C HIS A 164 -13.75 8.10 18.40
N ALA A 165 -14.90 7.84 17.81
CA ALA A 165 -15.60 8.71 16.88
C ALA A 165 -15.56 10.17 17.36
N GLN A 166 -14.65 10.96 16.80
CA GLN A 166 -14.76 12.40 16.84
C GLN A 166 -15.25 12.78 15.46
N VAL A 167 -16.56 12.98 15.43
CA VAL A 167 -17.33 13.68 14.41
C VAL A 167 -16.47 14.83 13.88
N ILE A 168 -16.44 14.97 12.55
CA ILE A 168 -15.86 16.13 11.88
C ILE A 168 -16.66 17.35 12.36
N GLU A 169 -16.12 18.08 13.33
CA GLU A 169 -16.59 19.40 13.73
C GLU A 169 -16.24 20.39 12.62
N ASP A 170 -16.99 20.34 11.52
CA ASP A 170 -17.04 21.37 10.49
C ASP A 170 -18.48 21.47 9.93
N GLN A 171 -19.48 21.37 10.82
CA GLN A 171 -20.85 21.76 10.51
C GLN A 171 -21.04 23.21 11.00
N PRO A 172 -21.25 24.19 10.11
CA PRO A 172 -21.62 25.54 10.53
C PRO A 172 -23.05 25.49 11.10
N GLY A 173 -23.19 25.48 12.43
CA GLY A 173 -24.51 25.65 13.06
C GLY A 173 -24.81 24.95 14.39
N ALA A 174 -23.86 24.31 15.08
CA ALA A 174 -24.13 23.73 16.40
C ALA A 174 -23.53 24.59 17.52
N THR A 175 -24.39 25.24 18.29
CA THR A 175 -24.05 26.00 19.50
C THR A 175 -23.81 25.07 20.69
N VAL A 176 -22.66 25.30 21.34
CA VAL A 176 -22.18 24.96 22.71
C VAL A 176 -22.77 23.72 23.41
#